data_AF-A0AAP7FI83-F1
#
_entry.id   AF-A0AAP7FI83-F1
#
_cell.length_a   1.000
_cell.length_b   1.000
_cell.length_c   1.000
_cell.angle_alpha   90.00
_cell.angle_beta   90.00
_cell.angle_gamma   90.00
#
_symmetry.space_group_name_H-M   'P 1'
#
loop_
_entity.id
_entity.type
_entity.pdbx_description
1 polymer ?
#
loop_
_entity_poly.entity_id
_entity_poly.type
_entity_poly.pdbx_seq_one_letter_code
_entity_poly.pdbx_strand_id
1 'polypeptide(L)'
;MKKHALALAVIGACGLVPQAFAHELAFSKKENIKVEVPGDATTWCKPEVELTITRPAWDNQELLSGLLTKLPFVFAKDCSTAKVSWKAVDAKGNLYASGSGNASNLGLVTLAAAPAAVAAAPAPAPAAPAPAPAPAEAPAAVAPAPTPASAPEPAPAVVESTPAKVEAAPAAVPAPAVAAEPAPAPAAETPAASPAAPPVAAPAAAVAAAPTSDFGRAVVLENRNLMQVTDGSGCKWVLSREIISNGDTLSFGTTPAMPCPASGFGEGNFEKISWKAVGTYRGDNWSRVYVHPSGLIFNKVFEPAVKDKAVSYLTADAGQAAFLVGEIPSRQMKVYLAFTRGSYGVLRPFGSDPYYVAVTPDESFALDAAKYKEAALEIFDLIKTTSPTTTDVANLLIVKDISAITNNMWGNDAQKITRNRIGINRQGLFFDVRDGVNWAVQREEQRVREARRRQQELASVHTRVLERYQQLQDGMSEFKGRETEALAQMAGIKVRFASPLEQQNPATSARVAPMMVHVTGKQGDFYAIDFPSKGRLVADEEYSEGWYVAQVANATPYYPLDDGRAVPTYRAYNAGEPQACKQDKCADLVSFGAVLAKEFPNAGIDFSWTPEVSQKYVNDWNNASAMVQ
;
A
#
# COMPACT_ATOMS: atom_id res chain seq x y z
N MET A 1 -7.82 33.56 -44.62
CA MET A 1 -7.76 33.15 -43.20
C MET A 1 -7.09 31.78 -43.16
N LYS A 2 -6.03 31.58 -42.36
CA LYS A 2 -5.23 30.34 -42.43
C LYS A 2 -5.87 29.22 -41.60
N LYS A 3 -6.11 28.07 -42.22
CA LYS A 3 -6.43 26.80 -41.54
C LYS A 3 -5.12 26.08 -41.26
N HIS A 4 -4.92 25.60 -40.03
CA HIS A 4 -3.86 24.64 -39.70
C HIS A 4 -4.52 23.40 -39.10
N ALA A 5 -4.47 22.30 -39.84
CA ALA A 5 -4.82 20.99 -39.32
C ALA A 5 -3.61 20.42 -38.58
N LEU A 6 -3.85 19.72 -37.47
CA LEU A 6 -2.86 18.94 -36.73
C LEU A 6 -3.26 17.47 -36.84
N ALA A 7 -2.35 16.63 -37.32
CA ALA A 7 -2.61 15.20 -37.53
C ALA A 7 -2.34 14.41 -36.24
N LEU A 8 -3.20 13.44 -35.96
CA LEU A 8 -2.96 12.44 -34.92
C LEU A 8 -2.07 11.32 -35.49
N ALA A 9 -1.02 10.97 -34.75
CA ALA A 9 -0.25 9.75 -34.95
C ALA A 9 -0.62 8.75 -33.84
N VAL A 10 -0.92 7.51 -34.22
CA VAL A 10 -1.27 6.43 -33.28
C VAL A 10 -0.09 5.46 -33.18
N ILE A 11 0.34 5.18 -31.94
CA ILE A 11 1.29 4.11 -31.59
C ILE A 11 0.70 3.42 -30.35
N GLY A 12 0.80 2.09 -30.25
CA GLY A 12 0.10 1.34 -29.21
C GLY A 12 0.85 0.14 -28.64
N ALA A 13 0.40 -0.25 -27.45
CA ALA A 13 0.53 -1.56 -26.79
C ALA A 13 1.95 -2.11 -26.46
N CYS A 14 2.38 -1.90 -25.20
CA CYS A 14 2.71 -2.95 -24.20
C CYS A 14 3.31 -2.28 -22.92
N GLY A 15 3.00 -2.66 -21.68
CA GLY A 15 2.00 -3.62 -21.20
C GLY A 15 2.16 -3.93 -19.69
N LEU A 16 1.59 -3.10 -18.80
CA LEU A 16 1.49 -3.34 -17.35
C LEU A 16 0.15 -2.84 -16.76
N VAL A 17 -0.22 -3.39 -15.60
CA VAL A 17 -1.50 -3.22 -14.89
C VAL A 17 -1.73 -1.74 -14.47
N PRO A 18 -2.97 -1.20 -14.53
CA PRO A 18 -3.14 0.18 -14.98
C PRO A 18 -2.84 1.24 -13.91
N GLN A 19 -1.92 2.13 -14.25
CA GLN A 19 -2.17 3.56 -14.01
C GLN A 19 -3.33 3.98 -14.93
N ALA A 20 -4.26 4.80 -14.42
CA ALA A 20 -5.26 5.41 -15.28
C ALA A 20 -4.55 6.41 -16.21
N PHE A 21 -4.40 6.06 -17.49
CA PHE A 21 -3.86 6.97 -18.49
C PHE A 21 -4.67 8.27 -18.48
N ALA A 22 -3.98 9.40 -18.37
CA ALA A 22 -4.59 10.72 -18.35
C ALA A 22 -4.54 11.30 -19.77
N HIS A 23 -5.61 11.13 -20.54
CA HIS A 23 -5.72 11.71 -21.87
C HIS A 23 -5.88 13.23 -21.77
N GLU A 24 -5.03 13.97 -22.48
CA GLU A 24 -5.07 15.43 -22.56
C GLU A 24 -6.13 15.86 -23.59
N LEU A 25 -7.26 16.40 -23.12
CA LEU A 25 -8.31 16.94 -24.00
C LEU A 25 -7.97 18.31 -24.57
N ALA A 26 -7.22 19.12 -23.82
CA ALA A 26 -6.82 20.46 -24.24
C ALA A 26 -5.57 20.94 -23.48
N PHE A 27 -4.71 21.66 -24.19
CA PHE A 27 -3.56 22.35 -23.61
C PHE A 27 -3.42 23.75 -24.22
N SER A 28 -3.30 24.76 -23.37
CA SER A 28 -3.08 26.15 -23.75
C SER A 28 -1.70 26.61 -23.29
N LYS A 29 -0.70 26.52 -24.18
CA LYS A 29 0.67 27.01 -23.92
C LYS A 29 0.73 28.52 -23.63
N LYS A 30 -0.29 29.29 -24.04
CA LYS A 30 -0.39 30.73 -23.76
C LYS A 30 -0.88 31.00 -22.33
N GLU A 31 -1.77 30.16 -21.81
CA GLU A 31 -2.43 30.35 -20.51
C GLU A 31 -1.91 29.38 -19.44
N ASN A 32 -0.96 28.50 -19.78
CA ASN A 32 -0.41 27.43 -18.94
C ASN A 32 -1.49 26.54 -18.31
N ILE A 33 -2.53 26.22 -19.08
CA ILE A 33 -3.63 25.33 -18.67
C ILE A 33 -3.47 23.99 -19.38
N LYS A 34 -3.53 22.89 -18.62
CA LYS A 34 -3.67 21.51 -19.11
C LYS A 34 -5.02 20.94 -18.66
N VAL A 35 -5.68 20.15 -19.50
CA VAL A 35 -7.00 19.56 -19.23
C VAL A 35 -6.94 18.06 -19.50
N GLU A 36 -7.22 17.25 -18.47
CA GLU A 36 -6.91 15.81 -18.44
C GLU A 36 -8.12 14.97 -17.97
N VAL A 37 -8.31 13.79 -18.56
CA VAL A 37 -9.39 12.82 -18.24
C VAL A 37 -8.88 11.38 -18.12
N PRO A 38 -9.48 10.51 -17.28
CA PRO A 38 -9.04 9.12 -17.09
C PRO A 38 -9.54 8.18 -18.20
N GLY A 39 -8.64 7.84 -19.12
CA GLY A 39 -8.83 6.93 -20.24
C GLY A 39 -7.83 7.23 -21.37
N ASP A 40 -7.84 6.40 -22.40
CA ASP A 40 -7.06 6.65 -23.62
C ASP A 40 -7.86 7.52 -24.60
N ALA A 41 -7.20 8.01 -25.66
CA ALA A 41 -7.82 8.86 -26.69
C ALA A 41 -9.09 8.26 -27.36
N THR A 42 -9.29 6.94 -27.27
CA THR A 42 -10.46 6.20 -27.78
C THR A 42 -11.41 5.69 -26.69
N THR A 43 -11.07 5.81 -25.41
CA THR A 43 -11.81 5.22 -24.28
C THR A 43 -12.14 6.20 -23.14
N TRP A 44 -11.74 7.47 -23.25
CA TRP A 44 -12.01 8.50 -22.26
C TRP A 44 -13.49 8.91 -22.17
N CYS A 45 -14.23 8.87 -23.28
CA CYS A 45 -15.65 9.19 -23.27
C CYS A 45 -16.44 8.05 -22.61
N LYS A 46 -16.98 8.33 -21.44
CA LYS A 46 -17.79 7.43 -20.62
C LYS A 46 -19.10 8.15 -20.24
N PRO A 47 -20.15 7.44 -19.77
CA PRO A 47 -21.39 8.09 -19.33
C PRO A 47 -21.17 9.13 -18.21
N GLU A 48 -20.12 8.94 -17.42
CA GLU A 48 -19.65 9.88 -16.40
C GLU A 48 -18.14 10.08 -16.60
N VAL A 49 -17.69 11.33 -16.71
CA VAL A 49 -16.30 11.71 -17.00
C VAL A 49 -15.78 12.63 -15.90
N GLU A 50 -14.64 12.28 -15.30
CA GLU A 50 -13.92 13.16 -14.37
C GLU A 50 -12.84 13.97 -15.09
N LEU A 51 -12.84 15.28 -14.89
CA LEU A 51 -11.93 16.22 -15.55
C LEU A 51 -10.98 16.87 -14.52
N THR A 52 -9.68 16.85 -14.80
CA THR A 52 -8.68 17.61 -14.02
C THR A 52 -8.16 18.77 -14.86
N ILE A 53 -8.18 19.98 -14.31
CA ILE A 53 -7.73 21.21 -14.96
C ILE A 53 -6.53 21.73 -14.17
N THR A 54 -5.33 21.63 -14.74
CA THR A 54 -4.06 21.87 -14.04
C THR A 54 -3.42 23.19 -14.55
N ARG A 55 -3.01 24.07 -13.63
CA ARG A 55 -2.32 25.34 -13.93
C ARG A 55 -1.25 25.64 -12.86
N PRO A 56 -0.11 26.30 -13.17
CA PRO A 56 0.93 26.58 -12.17
C PRO A 56 0.45 27.31 -10.91
N ALA A 57 -0.43 28.30 -11.06
CA ALA A 57 -1.14 28.99 -9.97
C ALA A 57 -2.51 29.46 -10.47
N TRP A 58 -3.53 29.43 -9.62
CA TRP A 58 -4.87 29.94 -9.92
C TRP A 58 -5.08 31.33 -9.31
N ASP A 59 -4.70 32.33 -10.11
CA ASP A 59 -4.68 33.77 -9.81
C ASP A 59 -5.83 34.54 -10.50
N ASN A 60 -6.49 33.95 -11.50
CA ASN A 60 -7.54 34.61 -12.29
C ASN A 60 -8.75 33.69 -12.55
N GLN A 61 -9.90 34.07 -12.00
CA GLN A 61 -11.19 33.36 -12.13
C GLN A 61 -11.82 33.49 -13.54
N GLU A 62 -11.56 34.58 -14.26
CA GLU A 62 -12.05 34.81 -15.63
C GLU A 62 -11.45 33.82 -16.64
N LEU A 63 -10.22 33.36 -16.39
CA LEU A 63 -9.59 32.32 -17.21
C LEU A 63 -10.25 30.95 -16.99
N LEU A 64 -10.73 30.66 -15.76
CA LEU A 64 -11.49 29.45 -15.49
C LEU A 64 -12.89 29.50 -16.13
N SER A 65 -13.64 30.58 -15.99
CA SER A 65 -14.95 30.71 -16.65
C SER A 65 -14.83 30.79 -18.18
N GLY A 66 -13.79 31.44 -18.69
CA GLY A 66 -13.43 31.49 -20.11
C GLY A 66 -12.89 30.17 -20.69
N LEU A 67 -12.61 29.17 -19.84
CA LEU A 67 -12.30 27.79 -20.23
C LEU A 67 -13.56 26.91 -20.15
N LEU A 68 -14.32 27.00 -19.05
CA LEU A 68 -15.55 26.22 -18.83
C LEU A 68 -16.65 26.53 -19.86
N THR A 69 -16.63 27.70 -20.47
CA THR A 69 -17.50 28.07 -21.61
C THR A 69 -17.02 27.51 -22.96
N LYS A 70 -15.76 27.09 -23.08
CA LYS A 70 -15.18 26.50 -24.31
C LYS A 70 -15.17 24.98 -24.30
N LEU A 71 -14.97 24.36 -23.15
CA LEU A 71 -14.93 22.89 -23.00
C LEU A 71 -16.18 22.17 -23.52
N PRO A 72 -17.42 22.68 -23.38
CA PRO A 72 -18.61 22.10 -24.01
C PRO A 72 -18.50 21.91 -25.53
N PHE A 73 -17.74 22.74 -26.25
CA PHE A 73 -17.51 22.55 -27.70
C PHE A 73 -16.61 21.35 -28.01
N VAL A 74 -15.76 20.93 -27.06
CA VAL A 74 -14.95 19.71 -27.15
C VAL A 74 -15.84 18.49 -26.85
N PHE A 75 -16.57 18.53 -25.73
CA PHE A 75 -17.49 17.45 -25.35
C PHE A 75 -18.63 17.24 -26.37
N ALA A 76 -19.15 18.30 -27.00
CA ALA A 76 -20.19 18.18 -28.03
C ALA A 76 -19.77 17.39 -29.28
N LYS A 77 -18.47 17.31 -29.58
CA LYS A 77 -17.94 16.58 -30.74
C LYS A 77 -17.79 15.08 -30.47
N ASP A 78 -17.27 14.73 -29.29
CA ASP A 78 -16.78 13.38 -29.01
C ASP A 78 -17.47 12.69 -27.81
N CYS A 79 -18.30 13.39 -27.03
CA CYS A 79 -18.92 12.86 -25.81
C CYS A 79 -20.22 13.59 -25.38
N SER A 80 -21.15 13.81 -26.32
CA SER A 80 -22.27 14.76 -26.19
C SER A 80 -23.35 14.45 -25.13
N THR A 81 -23.38 13.23 -24.57
CA THR A 81 -24.39 12.80 -23.58
C THR A 81 -23.83 12.57 -22.17
N ALA A 82 -22.52 12.79 -21.94
CA ALA A 82 -21.90 12.48 -20.66
C ALA A 82 -22.27 13.46 -19.54
N LYS A 83 -22.34 12.95 -18.31
CA LYS A 83 -22.17 13.78 -17.10
C LYS A 83 -20.69 14.09 -16.94
N VAL A 84 -20.35 15.31 -16.51
CA VAL A 84 -18.97 15.73 -16.31
C VAL A 84 -18.80 16.29 -14.91
N SER A 85 -17.94 15.67 -14.10
CA SER A 85 -17.38 16.28 -12.89
C SER A 85 -16.03 16.90 -13.22
N TRP A 86 -15.67 18.01 -12.58
CA TRP A 86 -14.39 18.66 -12.84
C TRP A 86 -13.77 19.31 -11.60
N LYS A 87 -12.45 19.31 -11.56
CA LYS A 87 -11.62 19.96 -10.52
C LYS A 87 -10.50 20.79 -11.14
N ALA A 88 -10.32 22.01 -10.66
CA ALA A 88 -9.22 22.89 -11.00
C ALA A 88 -8.17 22.83 -9.87
N VAL A 89 -6.94 22.47 -10.20
CA VAL A 89 -5.83 22.27 -9.24
C VAL A 89 -4.59 23.08 -9.61
N ASP A 90 -3.86 23.57 -8.60
CA ASP A 90 -2.56 24.23 -8.80
C ASP A 90 -1.42 23.22 -9.00
N ALA A 91 -0.19 23.68 -9.27
CA ALA A 91 0.98 22.80 -9.42
C ALA A 91 1.43 22.09 -8.13
N LYS A 92 0.79 22.34 -6.98
CA LYS A 92 0.98 21.63 -5.71
C LYS A 92 -0.16 20.64 -5.44
N GLY A 93 -1.15 20.56 -6.33
CA GLY A 93 -2.35 19.72 -6.19
C GLY A 93 -3.46 20.33 -5.32
N ASN A 94 -3.34 21.59 -4.90
CA ASN A 94 -4.38 22.27 -4.12
C ASN A 94 -5.63 22.48 -4.98
N LEU A 95 -6.80 22.11 -4.47
CA LEU A 95 -8.07 22.40 -5.12
C LEU A 95 -8.36 23.91 -5.09
N TYR A 96 -8.50 24.53 -6.26
CA TYR A 96 -8.91 25.92 -6.41
C TYR A 96 -10.42 26.05 -6.63
N ALA A 97 -11.00 25.16 -7.44
CA ALA A 97 -12.43 25.12 -7.70
C ALA A 97 -12.86 23.72 -8.16
N SER A 98 -14.14 23.41 -8.03
CA SER A 98 -14.75 22.20 -8.60
C SER A 98 -16.18 22.46 -9.06
N GLY A 99 -16.71 21.59 -9.91
CA GLY A 99 -18.09 21.65 -10.36
C GLY A 99 -18.55 20.33 -10.96
N SER A 100 -19.85 20.24 -11.26
CA SER A 100 -20.44 19.08 -11.92
C SER A 100 -21.63 19.50 -12.77
N GLY A 101 -21.76 18.85 -13.93
CA GLY A 101 -22.81 19.14 -14.92
C GLY A 101 -22.84 18.07 -16.01
N ASN A 102 -23.06 18.50 -17.26
CA ASN A 102 -23.11 17.65 -18.44
C ASN A 102 -22.28 18.23 -19.59
N ALA A 103 -22.13 17.45 -20.66
CA ALA A 103 -21.37 17.81 -21.86
C ALA A 103 -21.76 19.17 -22.51
N SER A 104 -22.99 19.67 -22.31
CA SER A 104 -23.44 20.97 -22.82
C SER A 104 -23.27 22.12 -21.81
N ASN A 105 -23.19 21.83 -20.50
CA ASN A 105 -23.01 22.81 -19.43
C ASN A 105 -22.32 22.15 -18.22
N LEU A 106 -21.08 22.56 -17.94
CA LEU A 106 -20.25 22.02 -16.85
C LEU A 106 -20.68 22.45 -15.43
N GLY A 107 -21.77 23.20 -15.30
CA GLY A 107 -22.47 23.45 -14.04
C GLY A 107 -21.85 24.54 -13.17
N LEU A 108 -22.25 24.54 -11.89
CA LEU A 108 -21.90 25.58 -10.93
C LEU A 108 -20.42 25.49 -10.51
N VAL A 109 -19.71 26.61 -10.60
CA VAL A 109 -18.35 26.78 -10.07
C VAL A 109 -18.42 26.91 -8.55
N THR A 110 -17.96 25.88 -7.85
CA THR A 110 -17.70 25.91 -6.41
C THR A 110 -16.23 26.26 -6.20
N LEU A 111 -15.96 27.51 -5.84
CA LEU A 111 -14.61 27.92 -5.40
C LEU A 111 -14.26 27.21 -4.09
N ALA A 112 -13.01 26.74 -3.96
CA ALA A 112 -12.49 26.32 -2.67
C ALA A 112 -12.38 27.56 -1.78
N ALA A 113 -12.86 27.46 -0.53
CA ALA A 113 -12.82 28.58 0.41
C ALA A 113 -11.36 28.96 0.69
N ALA A 114 -11.01 30.22 0.38
CA ALA A 114 -9.68 30.73 0.70
C ALA A 114 -9.44 30.64 2.23
N PRO A 115 -8.23 30.25 2.68
CA PRO A 115 -7.92 30.25 4.10
C PRO A 115 -8.08 31.68 4.62
N ALA A 116 -8.92 31.84 5.65
CA ALA A 116 -9.26 33.16 6.18
C ALA A 116 -7.99 33.89 6.61
N ALA A 117 -7.78 35.09 6.06
CA ALA A 117 -6.64 35.92 6.43
C ALA A 117 -6.70 36.20 7.93
N VAL A 118 -5.70 35.72 8.68
CA VAL A 118 -5.63 35.91 10.13
C VAL A 118 -5.47 37.40 10.41
N ALA A 119 -6.54 38.04 10.88
CA ALA A 119 -6.51 39.43 11.29
C ALA A 119 -5.47 39.59 12.42
N ALA A 120 -4.57 40.56 12.27
CA ALA A 120 -3.51 40.78 13.25
C ALA A 120 -4.11 41.14 14.62
N ALA A 121 -3.82 40.32 15.63
CA ALA A 121 -4.23 40.60 17.01
C ALA A 121 -3.49 41.84 17.54
N PRO A 122 -4.15 42.69 18.36
CA PRO A 122 -3.50 43.86 18.95
C PRO A 122 -2.38 43.46 19.92
N ALA A 123 -1.33 44.29 19.98
CA ALA A 123 -0.12 43.98 20.72
C ALA A 123 -0.35 43.88 22.25
N PRO A 124 0.21 42.88 22.94
CA PRO A 124 0.16 42.79 24.40
C PRO A 124 1.07 43.83 25.07
N ALA A 125 0.72 44.25 26.28
CA ALA A 125 1.51 45.19 27.08
C ALA A 125 2.81 44.54 27.63
N PRO A 126 3.85 45.33 27.95
CA PRO A 126 5.15 44.79 28.37
C PRO A 126 5.11 44.10 29.75
N ALA A 127 5.74 42.92 29.83
CA ALA A 127 6.03 42.24 31.10
C ALA A 127 7.43 42.60 31.62
N ALA A 128 7.64 42.48 32.93
CA ALA A 128 8.88 42.85 33.62
C ALA A 128 10.06 41.89 33.31
N PRO A 129 11.32 42.36 33.37
CA PRO A 129 12.51 41.56 33.05
C PRO A 129 12.84 40.50 34.12
N ALA A 130 13.40 39.36 33.67
CA ALA A 130 13.85 38.26 34.53
C ALA A 130 15.37 38.35 34.85
N PRO A 131 15.87 37.71 35.93
CA PRO A 131 17.28 37.75 36.32
C PRO A 131 18.22 36.94 35.40
N ALA A 132 19.52 37.26 35.46
CA ALA A 132 20.58 36.65 34.66
C ALA A 132 21.09 35.28 35.21
N PRO A 133 21.67 34.41 34.35
CA PRO A 133 22.17 33.09 34.75
C PRO A 133 23.58 33.11 35.39
N ALA A 134 23.93 32.01 36.06
CA ALA A 134 25.26 31.74 36.62
C ALA A 134 25.88 30.45 36.00
N PRO A 135 27.22 30.26 36.05
CA PRO A 135 27.93 29.34 35.13
C PRO A 135 28.08 27.89 35.60
N ALA A 136 28.72 27.05 34.77
CA ALA A 136 28.93 25.61 35.00
C ALA A 136 30.41 25.17 34.88
N GLU A 137 30.79 24.19 35.71
CA GLU A 137 32.01 23.34 35.77
C GLU A 137 31.64 22.16 36.72
N ALA A 138 32.32 21.01 36.86
CA ALA A 138 33.26 20.17 36.08
C ALA A 138 33.34 18.78 36.80
N PRO A 139 33.90 17.68 36.22
CA PRO A 139 33.63 16.30 36.72
C PRO A 139 34.80 15.55 37.41
N ALA A 140 34.52 14.64 38.39
CA ALA A 140 35.35 13.47 38.75
C ALA A 140 34.73 12.48 39.81
N ALA A 141 35.30 11.26 39.88
CA ALA A 141 35.52 10.37 41.07
C ALA A 141 34.43 9.41 41.66
N VAL A 142 34.35 8.19 41.09
CA VAL A 142 34.49 6.82 41.69
C VAL A 142 34.16 6.53 43.20
N ALA A 143 33.12 5.68 43.44
CA ALA A 143 32.97 4.52 44.38
C ALA A 143 33.36 4.60 45.90
N PRO A 144 33.00 3.64 46.80
CA PRO A 144 32.24 2.37 46.66
C PRO A 144 31.05 2.19 47.68
N ALA A 145 30.52 0.96 47.82
CA ALA A 145 29.48 0.58 48.80
C ALA A 145 30.06 -0.21 50.01
N PRO A 146 29.32 -0.30 51.16
CA PRO A 146 28.93 -1.64 51.63
C PRO A 146 27.62 -1.77 52.50
N THR A 147 26.74 -2.69 52.08
CA THR A 147 26.11 -3.78 52.89
C THR A 147 25.24 -3.44 54.16
N PRO A 148 24.67 -4.38 54.99
CA PRO A 148 23.19 -4.40 55.18
C PRO A 148 22.68 -4.52 56.65
N ALA A 149 21.43 -5.04 56.81
CA ALA A 149 20.68 -5.42 58.04
C ALA A 149 19.77 -4.29 58.63
N SER A 150 18.65 -4.57 59.33
CA SER A 150 18.06 -5.85 59.79
C SER A 150 16.52 -5.80 59.92
N ALA A 151 15.87 -6.96 60.04
CA ALA A 151 14.51 -7.16 60.60
C ALA A 151 14.62 -7.50 62.13
N PRO A 152 13.55 -7.55 62.99
CA PRO A 152 12.23 -8.15 62.75
C PRO A 152 10.98 -7.49 63.42
N GLU A 153 9.87 -8.25 63.42
CA GLU A 153 8.58 -8.26 64.18
C GLU A 153 8.62 -7.99 65.73
N PRO A 154 7.49 -8.00 66.52
CA PRO A 154 6.03 -8.11 66.19
C PRO A 154 4.98 -7.27 67.02
N ALA A 155 3.76 -7.11 66.47
CA ALA A 155 2.41 -7.22 67.11
C ALA A 155 2.00 -6.35 68.38
N PRO A 156 0.89 -6.62 69.14
CA PRO A 156 -0.45 -6.00 68.89
C PRO A 156 -1.31 -5.49 70.11
N ALA A 157 -2.35 -4.66 69.85
CA ALA A 157 -3.61 -4.44 70.64
C ALA A 157 -4.55 -3.47 69.85
N VAL A 158 -5.91 -3.46 69.80
CA VAL A 158 -7.03 -3.69 70.77
C VAL A 158 -7.18 -2.51 71.76
N VAL A 159 -8.32 -1.84 72.04
CA VAL A 159 -9.81 -2.04 71.98
C VAL A 159 -10.50 -0.81 71.31
N GLU A 160 -11.64 -0.87 70.60
CA GLU A 160 -13.08 -1.06 70.99
C GLU A 160 -13.73 0.07 71.84
N SER A 161 -14.74 0.78 71.28
CA SER A 161 -15.92 1.31 72.00
C SER A 161 -17.02 1.84 71.04
N THR A 162 -18.29 1.73 71.43
CA THR A 162 -19.53 2.18 70.74
C THR A 162 -20.58 2.58 71.81
N PRO A 163 -21.84 3.00 71.51
CA PRO A 163 -22.43 3.81 70.43
C PRO A 163 -23.28 5.01 70.97
N ALA A 164 -24.01 5.73 70.11
CA ALA A 164 -25.12 6.64 70.50
C ALA A 164 -26.29 6.63 69.45
N LYS A 165 -27.45 7.19 69.80
CA LYS A 165 -28.80 6.93 69.21
C LYS A 165 -29.73 8.16 69.47
N VAL A 166 -30.92 8.45 68.88
CA VAL A 166 -31.96 7.74 68.09
C VAL A 166 -32.76 8.74 67.18
N GLU A 167 -33.75 8.25 66.41
CA GLU A 167 -34.97 8.95 65.89
C GLU A 167 -34.81 10.02 64.77
N ALA A 168 -35.80 10.35 63.92
CA ALA A 168 -37.22 9.88 63.77
C ALA A 168 -37.70 9.89 62.28
N ALA A 169 -39.01 9.69 62.04
CA ALA A 169 -39.75 9.71 60.76
C ALA A 169 -41.25 10.13 61.03
N PRO A 170 -42.26 10.10 60.10
CA PRO A 170 -42.35 9.68 58.67
C PRO A 170 -42.92 10.83 57.75
N ALA A 171 -43.73 10.76 56.67
CA ALA A 171 -44.53 9.70 56.00
C ALA A 171 -44.98 10.01 54.53
N ALA A 172 -45.40 8.95 53.83
CA ALA A 172 -46.46 8.76 52.78
C ALA A 172 -46.75 9.82 51.67
N VAL A 173 -46.64 9.56 50.34
CA VAL A 173 -47.50 8.80 49.34
C VAL A 173 -49.02 9.10 49.33
N PRO A 174 -49.78 9.06 48.17
CA PRO A 174 -49.51 8.36 46.88
C PRO A 174 -49.88 9.12 45.55
N ALA A 175 -49.85 8.41 44.40
CA ALA A 175 -50.42 8.75 43.06
C ALA A 175 -51.82 8.06 42.86
N PRO A 176 -52.56 8.00 41.69
CA PRO A 176 -52.11 7.93 40.27
C PRO A 176 -53.06 8.48 39.12
N ALA A 177 -52.69 8.19 37.85
CA ALA A 177 -53.54 7.73 36.69
C ALA A 177 -54.22 8.66 35.62
N VAL A 178 -53.72 8.52 34.37
CA VAL A 178 -54.40 8.19 33.07
C VAL A 178 -55.41 9.17 32.37
N ALA A 179 -55.44 9.08 31.01
CA ALA A 179 -56.40 9.62 30.00
C ALA A 179 -56.18 11.06 29.47
N ALA A 180 -56.43 11.40 28.19
CA ALA A 180 -56.66 10.62 26.95
C ALA A 180 -56.41 11.47 25.67
N GLU A 181 -56.40 10.84 24.49
CA GLU A 181 -56.30 11.46 23.15
C GLU A 181 -57.64 12.08 22.68
N PRO A 182 -57.62 13.18 21.90
CA PRO A 182 -58.30 13.12 20.59
C PRO A 182 -57.63 13.96 19.46
N ALA A 183 -57.97 13.62 18.21
CA ALA A 183 -57.73 14.40 16.97
C ALA A 183 -59.08 14.54 16.19
N PRO A 184 -59.19 15.14 14.98
CA PRO A 184 -58.19 15.85 14.15
C PRO A 184 -58.68 17.18 13.46
N ALA A 185 -57.87 17.71 12.53
CA ALA A 185 -58.22 18.55 11.35
C ALA A 185 -58.55 20.06 11.54
N PRO A 186 -58.51 20.90 10.47
CA PRO A 186 -58.07 20.68 9.09
C PRO A 186 -56.90 21.60 8.62
N ALA A 187 -56.56 21.53 7.33
CA ALA A 187 -55.35 22.08 6.71
C ALA A 187 -55.35 23.60 6.40
N ALA A 188 -54.14 24.13 6.17
CA ALA A 188 -53.88 25.30 5.33
C ALA A 188 -52.75 24.93 4.34
N GLU A 189 -52.88 25.30 3.07
CA GLU A 189 -51.93 24.93 2.00
C GLU A 189 -50.74 25.89 1.93
N THR A 190 -49.57 25.41 1.49
CA THR A 190 -48.41 26.23 1.12
C THR A 190 -47.62 25.51 0.02
N PRO A 191 -47.05 26.19 -0.99
CA PRO A 191 -46.67 25.54 -2.25
C PRO A 191 -45.54 24.51 -2.17
N ALA A 192 -45.53 23.58 -3.13
CA ALA A 192 -44.60 22.46 -3.18
C ALA A 192 -43.12 22.90 -3.31
N ALA A 193 -42.30 22.44 -2.36
CA ALA A 193 -40.85 22.48 -2.49
C ALA A 193 -40.36 21.38 -3.46
N SER A 194 -39.26 21.65 -4.16
CA SER A 194 -38.62 20.66 -5.05
C SER A 194 -38.17 19.41 -4.28
N PRO A 195 -38.16 18.21 -4.88
CA PRO A 195 -37.76 16.99 -4.18
C PRO A 195 -36.36 17.11 -3.57
N ALA A 196 -36.29 16.99 -2.24
CA ALA A 196 -35.01 16.89 -1.55
C ALA A 196 -34.26 15.64 -2.05
N ALA A 197 -32.96 15.77 -2.28
CA ALA A 197 -32.11 14.61 -2.51
C ALA A 197 -32.22 13.66 -1.31
N PRO A 198 -32.20 12.32 -1.53
CA PRO A 198 -32.25 11.38 -0.41
C PRO A 198 -31.08 11.67 0.55
N PRO A 199 -31.32 11.63 1.87
CA PRO A 199 -30.26 11.91 2.84
C PRO A 199 -29.10 10.95 2.61
N VAL A 200 -27.87 11.50 2.57
CA VAL A 200 -26.65 10.69 2.52
C VAL A 200 -26.71 9.72 3.69
N ALA A 201 -26.66 8.43 3.39
CA ALA A 201 -26.76 7.39 4.42
C ALA A 201 -25.67 7.59 5.45
N ALA A 202 -26.06 7.65 6.73
CA ALA A 202 -25.09 7.67 7.83
C ALA A 202 -24.15 6.46 7.70
N PRO A 203 -22.84 6.60 8.02
CA PRO A 203 -21.91 5.47 7.97
C PRO A 203 -22.47 4.32 8.81
N ALA A 204 -22.48 3.12 8.23
CA ALA A 204 -23.10 1.95 8.85
C ALA A 204 -22.51 1.73 10.25
N ALA A 205 -23.36 1.86 11.28
CA ALA A 205 -22.96 1.80 12.68
C ALA A 205 -22.28 0.47 13.02
N ALA A 206 -21.39 0.48 14.00
CA ALA A 206 -20.67 -0.71 14.42
C ALA A 206 -21.65 -1.80 14.91
N VAL A 207 -21.50 -3.02 14.41
CA VAL A 207 -22.43 -4.13 14.62
C VAL A 207 -21.82 -5.11 15.63
N ALA A 208 -22.49 -5.35 16.76
CA ALA A 208 -22.06 -6.36 17.72
C ALA A 208 -22.20 -7.78 17.16
N ALA A 209 -21.25 -8.66 17.48
CA ALA A 209 -21.29 -10.05 17.02
C ALA A 209 -22.35 -10.88 17.74
N ALA A 210 -23.12 -11.67 16.98
CA ALA A 210 -24.03 -12.67 17.53
C ALA A 210 -23.25 -13.96 17.90
N PRO A 211 -23.52 -14.61 19.04
CA PRO A 211 -22.89 -15.88 19.39
C PRO A 211 -23.39 -17.02 18.48
N THR A 212 -22.50 -17.95 18.13
CA THR A 212 -22.87 -19.21 17.50
C THR A 212 -23.49 -20.16 18.53
N SER A 213 -24.33 -21.11 18.09
CA SER A 213 -24.99 -22.08 18.98
C SER A 213 -24.03 -23.03 19.71
N ASP A 214 -22.78 -23.12 19.28
CA ASP A 214 -21.69 -23.88 19.91
C ASP A 214 -20.66 -22.99 20.64
N PHE A 215 -20.83 -21.66 20.60
CA PHE A 215 -19.88 -20.65 21.10
C PHE A 215 -18.44 -20.81 20.56
N GLY A 216 -18.26 -21.40 19.37
CA GLY A 216 -16.95 -21.64 18.75
C GLY A 216 -16.24 -22.93 19.20
N ARG A 217 -16.97 -23.86 19.85
CA ARG A 217 -16.47 -25.20 20.21
C ARG A 217 -15.88 -25.96 19.02
N ALA A 218 -16.40 -25.78 17.80
CA ALA A 218 -15.83 -26.35 16.58
C ALA A 218 -14.38 -25.88 16.34
N VAL A 219 -14.13 -24.57 16.39
CA VAL A 219 -12.78 -23.95 16.23
C VAL A 219 -11.81 -24.47 17.30
N VAL A 220 -12.31 -24.74 18.50
CA VAL A 220 -11.52 -25.31 19.61
C VAL A 220 -11.18 -26.78 19.38
N LEU A 221 -12.11 -27.59 18.83
CA LEU A 221 -11.91 -29.02 18.59
C LEU A 221 -11.13 -29.35 17.30
N GLU A 222 -11.11 -28.44 16.32
CA GLU A 222 -10.24 -28.53 15.14
C GLU A 222 -8.75 -28.29 15.46
N ASN A 223 -8.46 -27.70 16.63
CA ASN A 223 -7.09 -27.39 17.03
C ASN A 223 -6.28 -28.65 17.37
N ARG A 224 -5.17 -28.85 16.64
CA ARG A 224 -4.34 -30.07 16.73
C ARG A 224 -3.72 -30.33 18.11
N ASN A 225 -3.54 -29.29 18.93
CA ASN A 225 -2.94 -29.39 20.25
C ASN A 225 -3.97 -29.58 21.37
N LEU A 226 -5.27 -29.57 21.04
CA LEU A 226 -6.35 -29.89 21.95
C LEU A 226 -6.96 -31.26 21.63
N MET A 227 -7.60 -31.85 22.63
CA MET A 227 -8.41 -33.06 22.46
C MET A 227 -9.61 -33.07 23.41
N GLN A 228 -10.73 -33.61 22.93
CA GLN A 228 -11.86 -33.94 23.78
C GLN A 228 -11.52 -35.19 24.62
N VAL A 229 -11.74 -35.09 25.93
CA VAL A 229 -11.65 -36.21 26.88
C VAL A 229 -12.99 -36.37 27.59
N THR A 230 -13.25 -37.54 28.16
CA THR A 230 -14.48 -37.82 28.90
C THR A 230 -14.14 -38.31 30.30
N ASP A 231 -14.81 -37.75 31.31
CA ASP A 231 -14.62 -38.12 32.71
C ASP A 231 -15.47 -39.33 33.14
N GLY A 232 -15.25 -39.82 34.36
CA GLY A 232 -15.99 -40.96 34.92
C GLY A 232 -17.49 -40.72 35.18
N SER A 233 -18.00 -39.50 35.01
CA SER A 233 -19.43 -39.18 35.01
C SER A 233 -20.04 -39.09 33.60
N GLY A 234 -19.22 -39.25 32.56
CA GLY A 234 -19.62 -39.11 31.16
C GLY A 234 -19.50 -37.69 30.61
N CYS A 235 -19.01 -36.73 31.39
CA CYS A 235 -18.92 -35.34 30.94
C CYS A 235 -17.66 -35.08 30.10
N LYS A 236 -17.79 -34.25 29.06
CA LYS A 236 -16.70 -33.95 28.14
C LYS A 236 -15.92 -32.70 28.56
N TRP A 237 -14.60 -32.77 28.43
CA TRP A 237 -13.68 -31.67 28.69
C TRP A 237 -12.72 -31.51 27.51
N VAL A 238 -12.12 -30.33 27.36
CA VAL A 238 -11.08 -30.08 26.36
C VAL A 238 -9.75 -29.81 27.07
N LEU A 239 -8.73 -30.62 26.78
CA LEU A 239 -7.41 -30.54 27.41
C LEU A 239 -6.27 -30.62 26.38
N SER A 240 -5.04 -30.34 26.82
CA SER A 240 -3.83 -30.43 25.98
C SER A 240 -3.51 -31.86 25.57
N ARG A 241 -3.30 -32.09 24.28
CA ARG A 241 -2.86 -33.37 23.72
C ARG A 241 -1.40 -33.71 24.07
N GLU A 242 -0.55 -32.74 24.38
CA GLU A 242 0.87 -33.01 24.70
C GLU A 242 1.07 -33.88 25.95
N ILE A 243 0.09 -33.87 26.86
CA ILE A 243 0.20 -34.49 28.19
C ILE A 243 -0.79 -35.63 28.38
N ILE A 244 -1.74 -35.82 27.45
CA ILE A 244 -2.81 -36.82 27.55
C ILE A 244 -2.81 -37.68 26.27
N SER A 245 -2.71 -38.98 26.44
CA SER A 245 -2.69 -39.98 25.37
C SER A 245 -4.10 -40.52 25.12
N ASN A 246 -4.38 -40.92 23.87
CA ASN A 246 -5.62 -41.63 23.53
C ASN A 246 -5.71 -42.92 24.35
N GLY A 247 -6.68 -43.02 25.26
CA GLY A 247 -6.87 -44.14 26.17
C GLY A 247 -6.52 -43.86 27.64
N ASP A 248 -5.94 -42.69 27.96
CA ASP A 248 -5.75 -42.27 29.36
C ASP A 248 -7.11 -42.14 30.07
N THR A 249 -7.30 -42.89 31.16
CA THR A 249 -8.46 -42.73 32.04
C THR A 249 -8.24 -41.52 32.96
N LEU A 250 -9.14 -40.54 32.91
CA LEU A 250 -9.02 -39.31 33.69
C LEU A 250 -10.01 -39.25 34.84
N SER A 251 -9.51 -38.96 36.04
CA SER A 251 -10.31 -38.59 37.20
C SER A 251 -10.40 -37.07 37.27
N PHE A 252 -11.62 -36.52 37.32
CA PHE A 252 -11.88 -35.10 37.54
C PHE A 252 -12.49 -34.89 38.94
N GLY A 253 -12.13 -33.80 39.59
CA GLY A 253 -12.69 -33.34 40.87
C GLY A 253 -13.00 -31.85 40.78
N THR A 254 -14.28 -31.51 40.80
CA THR A 254 -14.81 -30.14 40.67
C THR A 254 -15.39 -29.64 41.99
N THR A 255 -15.39 -28.32 42.18
CA THR A 255 -15.98 -27.65 43.35
C THR A 255 -16.62 -26.34 42.88
N PRO A 256 -17.95 -26.16 42.99
CA PRO A 256 -18.93 -27.17 43.37
C PRO A 256 -18.94 -28.37 42.40
N ALA A 257 -19.41 -29.53 42.88
CA ALA A 257 -19.62 -30.69 42.04
C ALA A 257 -20.87 -30.46 41.17
N MET A 258 -20.68 -29.93 39.96
CA MET A 258 -21.78 -29.72 39.00
C MET A 258 -22.04 -30.99 38.17
N PRO A 259 -23.30 -31.39 37.97
CA PRO A 259 -23.64 -32.43 36.99
C PRO A 259 -23.34 -31.94 35.58
N CYS A 260 -23.13 -32.85 34.64
CA CYS A 260 -22.84 -32.47 33.25
C CYS A 260 -24.02 -31.68 32.64
N PRO A 261 -23.79 -30.47 32.09
CA PRO A 261 -24.80 -29.70 31.38
C PRO A 261 -25.42 -30.45 30.19
N ALA A 262 -26.59 -30.00 29.76
CA ALA A 262 -27.27 -30.53 28.56
C ALA A 262 -26.45 -30.38 27.26
N SER A 263 -25.42 -29.53 27.26
CA SER A 263 -24.45 -29.41 26.16
C SER A 263 -23.52 -30.63 26.03
N GLY A 264 -23.46 -31.48 27.05
CA GLY A 264 -22.57 -32.66 27.16
C GLY A 264 -21.12 -32.33 27.51
N PHE A 265 -20.79 -31.06 27.76
CA PHE A 265 -19.45 -30.59 28.11
C PHE A 265 -19.48 -29.89 29.48
N GLY A 266 -18.40 -30.00 30.25
CA GLY A 266 -18.23 -29.23 31.47
C GLY A 266 -18.12 -27.74 31.15
N GLU A 267 -19.07 -26.94 31.63
CA GLU A 267 -19.11 -25.49 31.42
C GLU A 267 -19.61 -24.77 32.69
N GLY A 268 -19.36 -23.47 32.80
CA GLY A 268 -19.76 -22.65 33.95
C GLY A 268 -18.67 -22.43 35.01
N ASN A 269 -19.09 -22.19 36.25
CA ASN A 269 -18.27 -21.60 37.31
C ASN A 269 -17.74 -22.63 38.32
N PHE A 270 -16.42 -22.58 38.61
CA PHE A 270 -15.78 -23.49 39.56
C PHE A 270 -14.80 -22.75 40.49
N GLU A 271 -14.95 -22.97 41.80
CA GLU A 271 -13.97 -22.58 42.82
C GLU A 271 -12.69 -23.41 42.70
N LYS A 272 -12.82 -24.68 42.32
CA LYS A 272 -11.70 -25.56 42.00
C LYS A 272 -12.08 -26.55 40.89
N ILE A 273 -11.16 -26.74 39.94
CA ILE A 273 -11.10 -27.90 39.06
C ILE A 273 -9.78 -28.60 39.33
N SER A 274 -9.80 -29.92 39.38
CA SER A 274 -8.61 -30.76 39.41
C SER A 274 -8.82 -31.94 38.48
N TRP A 275 -7.78 -32.35 37.77
CA TRP A 275 -7.80 -33.53 36.91
C TRP A 275 -6.51 -34.31 37.05
N LYS A 276 -6.59 -35.64 36.92
CA LYS A 276 -5.44 -36.55 37.00
C LYS A 276 -5.62 -37.75 36.08
N ALA A 277 -4.59 -38.08 35.31
CA ALA A 277 -4.53 -39.34 34.57
C ALA A 277 -4.22 -40.49 35.53
N VAL A 278 -5.19 -41.40 35.69
CA VAL A 278 -5.18 -42.50 36.66
C VAL A 278 -3.95 -43.39 36.43
N GLY A 279 -3.34 -43.86 37.53
CA GLY A 279 -2.09 -44.63 37.48
C GLY A 279 -0.82 -43.82 37.21
N THR A 280 -0.91 -42.50 36.95
CA THR A 280 0.28 -41.66 36.69
C THR A 280 0.38 -40.46 37.64
N TYR A 281 1.49 -39.71 37.54
CA TYR A 281 1.66 -38.42 38.22
C TYR A 281 1.12 -37.22 37.41
N ARG A 282 0.63 -37.43 36.17
CA ARG A 282 0.15 -36.37 35.29
C ARG A 282 -1.22 -35.87 35.76
N GLY A 283 -1.34 -34.56 35.91
CA GLY A 283 -2.55 -33.86 36.34
C GLY A 283 -2.26 -32.39 36.61
N ASP A 284 -3.30 -31.59 36.81
CA ASP A 284 -3.18 -30.20 37.24
C ASP A 284 -4.39 -29.80 38.11
N ASN A 285 -4.31 -28.67 38.80
CA ASN A 285 -5.42 -28.11 39.55
C ASN A 285 -5.46 -26.58 39.43
N TRP A 286 -6.67 -26.06 39.21
CA TRP A 286 -6.93 -24.65 38.93
C TRP A 286 -8.02 -24.15 39.86
N SER A 287 -7.79 -22.99 40.48
CA SER A 287 -8.72 -22.36 41.43
C SER A 287 -9.38 -21.13 40.81
N ARG A 288 -10.66 -20.89 41.14
CA ARG A 288 -11.45 -19.72 40.70
C ARG A 288 -11.43 -19.58 39.17
N VAL A 289 -11.93 -20.60 38.48
CA VAL A 289 -11.99 -20.65 37.01
C VAL A 289 -13.42 -20.63 36.49
N TYR A 290 -13.57 -20.10 35.29
CA TYR A 290 -14.79 -20.17 34.48
C TYR A 290 -14.48 -20.99 33.23
N VAL A 291 -15.34 -21.96 32.93
CA VAL A 291 -15.22 -22.83 31.75
C VAL A 291 -16.26 -22.36 30.73
N HIS A 292 -15.78 -21.78 29.64
CA HIS A 292 -16.60 -21.25 28.58
C HIS A 292 -17.25 -22.39 27.76
N PRO A 293 -18.50 -22.27 27.24
CA PRO A 293 -19.15 -23.35 26.50
C PRO A 293 -18.37 -23.87 25.27
N SER A 294 -17.41 -23.11 24.74
CA SER A 294 -16.43 -23.59 23.74
C SER A 294 -15.48 -24.72 24.24
N GLY A 295 -15.43 -25.00 25.55
CA GLY A 295 -14.47 -25.90 26.20
C GLY A 295 -13.18 -25.23 26.70
N LEU A 296 -12.93 -23.96 26.36
CA LEU A 296 -11.78 -23.21 26.89
C LEU A 296 -12.01 -22.74 28.33
N ILE A 297 -10.94 -22.74 29.13
CA ILE A 297 -10.95 -22.41 30.56
C ILE A 297 -10.28 -21.05 30.80
N PHE A 298 -10.89 -20.20 31.61
CA PHE A 298 -10.45 -18.85 31.93
C PHE A 298 -10.33 -18.67 33.45
N ASN A 299 -9.48 -17.75 33.91
CA ASN A 299 -9.60 -17.22 35.27
C ASN A 299 -10.97 -16.53 35.43
N LYS A 300 -11.67 -16.78 36.55
CA LYS A 300 -13.06 -16.31 36.76
C LYS A 300 -13.23 -14.78 36.64
N VAL A 301 -12.17 -14.00 36.86
CA VAL A 301 -12.19 -12.55 36.64
C VAL A 301 -12.60 -12.15 35.20
N PHE A 302 -12.34 -13.01 34.22
CA PHE A 302 -12.70 -12.78 32.81
C PHE A 302 -14.07 -13.35 32.40
N GLU A 303 -14.80 -14.02 33.30
CA GLU A 303 -16.17 -14.51 33.04
C GLU A 303 -17.06 -13.45 32.36
N PRO A 304 -17.18 -12.19 32.85
CA PRO A 304 -18.05 -11.19 32.23
C PRO A 304 -17.62 -10.78 30.82
N ALA A 305 -16.35 -10.99 30.46
CA ALA A 305 -15.79 -10.61 29.17
C ALA A 305 -15.99 -11.68 28.08
N VAL A 306 -16.11 -12.96 28.46
CA VAL A 306 -16.23 -14.08 27.50
C VAL A 306 -17.60 -14.76 27.48
N LYS A 307 -18.36 -14.76 28.58
CA LYS A 307 -19.51 -15.67 28.78
C LYS A 307 -20.61 -15.67 27.71
N ASP A 308 -20.78 -14.55 26.99
CA ASP A 308 -21.80 -14.38 25.95
C ASP A 308 -21.20 -14.27 24.51
N LYS A 309 -19.92 -14.64 24.31
CA LYS A 309 -19.18 -14.41 23.06
C LYS A 309 -18.62 -15.71 22.48
N ALA A 310 -18.73 -15.91 21.16
CA ALA A 310 -18.14 -17.08 20.51
C ALA A 310 -16.62 -16.93 20.32
N VAL A 311 -15.88 -18.04 20.48
CA VAL A 311 -14.47 -18.14 20.04
C VAL A 311 -14.45 -18.13 18.52
N SER A 312 -13.91 -17.07 17.92
CA SER A 312 -13.86 -16.92 16.46
C SER A 312 -12.51 -17.33 15.87
N TYR A 313 -11.44 -17.31 16.66
CA TYR A 313 -10.12 -17.79 16.27
C TYR A 313 -9.32 -18.29 17.48
N LEU A 314 -8.52 -19.33 17.27
CA LEU A 314 -7.62 -19.92 18.25
C LEU A 314 -6.27 -20.18 17.57
N THR A 315 -5.17 -19.78 18.19
CA THR A 315 -3.83 -19.92 17.62
C THR A 315 -3.42 -21.39 17.47
N ALA A 316 -2.48 -21.69 16.55
CA ALA A 316 -2.04 -23.06 16.30
C ALA A 316 -1.47 -23.76 17.55
N ASP A 317 -0.79 -23.03 18.44
CA ASP A 317 -0.29 -23.50 19.75
C ASP A 317 -1.37 -23.49 20.87
N ALA A 318 -2.59 -23.07 20.53
CA ALA A 318 -3.69 -22.79 21.46
C ALA A 318 -3.34 -21.82 22.61
N GLY A 319 -2.27 -21.02 22.47
CA GLY A 319 -1.76 -20.06 23.44
C GLY A 319 -2.51 -18.72 23.47
N GLN A 320 -3.23 -18.36 22.40
CA GLN A 320 -4.11 -17.19 22.35
C GLN A 320 -5.47 -17.54 21.75
N ALA A 321 -6.54 -17.00 22.32
CA ALA A 321 -7.90 -17.14 21.82
C ALA A 321 -8.50 -15.75 21.57
N ALA A 322 -9.12 -15.56 20.40
CA ALA A 322 -9.81 -14.33 20.03
C ALA A 322 -11.32 -14.57 19.94
N PHE A 323 -12.07 -13.65 20.54
CA PHE A 323 -13.52 -13.61 20.52
C PHE A 323 -13.96 -12.45 19.64
N LEU A 324 -14.84 -12.68 18.67
CA LEU A 324 -15.37 -11.59 17.85
C LEU A 324 -16.30 -10.74 18.73
N VAL A 325 -16.02 -9.43 18.77
CA VAL A 325 -16.76 -8.45 19.58
C VAL A 325 -17.78 -7.74 18.70
N GLY A 326 -17.38 -7.40 17.48
CA GLY A 326 -18.23 -6.77 16.48
C GLY A 326 -17.45 -6.34 15.24
N GLU A 327 -18.10 -5.60 14.37
CA GLU A 327 -17.54 -5.14 13.09
C GLU A 327 -17.82 -3.65 12.88
N ILE A 328 -16.93 -2.95 12.20
CA ILE A 328 -17.04 -1.54 11.80
C ILE A 328 -17.05 -1.54 10.24
N PRO A 329 -18.23 -1.65 9.61
CA PRO A 329 -18.31 -1.91 8.17
C PRO A 329 -17.71 -0.80 7.31
N SER A 330 -17.80 0.45 7.76
CA SER A 330 -17.20 1.64 7.13
C SER A 330 -15.68 1.56 6.94
N ARG A 331 -14.98 0.77 7.76
CA ARG A 331 -13.52 0.56 7.70
C ARG A 331 -13.11 -0.87 7.33
N GLN A 332 -14.09 -1.71 6.95
CA GLN A 332 -13.92 -3.16 6.75
C GLN A 332 -13.25 -3.88 7.94
N MET A 333 -13.41 -3.34 9.16
CA MET A 333 -12.72 -3.81 10.36
C MET A 333 -13.58 -4.82 11.13
N LYS A 334 -13.02 -5.99 11.42
CA LYS A 334 -13.55 -6.91 12.44
C LYS A 334 -12.78 -6.70 13.75
N VAL A 335 -13.48 -6.52 14.86
CA VAL A 335 -12.90 -6.19 16.18
C VAL A 335 -13.07 -7.37 17.14
N TYR A 336 -11.99 -7.71 17.84
CA TYR A 336 -11.89 -8.88 18.69
C TYR A 336 -11.29 -8.53 20.05
N LEU A 337 -11.70 -9.30 21.05
CA LEU A 337 -11.05 -9.35 22.36
C LEU A 337 -10.19 -10.61 22.40
N ALA A 338 -8.88 -10.45 22.58
CA ALA A 338 -7.91 -11.53 22.55
C ALA A 338 -7.30 -11.78 23.93
N PHE A 339 -7.22 -13.06 24.33
CA PHE A 339 -6.68 -13.51 25.61
C PHE A 339 -5.44 -14.37 25.37
N THR A 340 -4.49 -14.35 26.31
CA THR A 340 -3.27 -15.18 26.25
C THR A 340 -3.11 -16.12 27.45
N ARG A 341 -2.36 -17.20 27.23
CA ARG A 341 -1.84 -18.12 28.25
C ARG A 341 -0.48 -18.65 27.83
N GLY A 342 0.22 -19.33 28.74
CA GLY A 342 1.37 -20.14 28.36
C GLY A 342 0.94 -21.35 27.53
N SER A 343 1.55 -21.53 26.36
CA SER A 343 1.32 -22.67 25.46
C SER A 343 2.27 -23.86 25.69
N TYR A 344 3.20 -23.77 26.65
CA TYR A 344 4.14 -24.85 26.96
C TYR A 344 3.59 -25.80 28.03
N GLY A 345 3.45 -27.08 27.69
CA GLY A 345 3.07 -28.14 28.62
C GLY A 345 1.58 -28.15 28.95
N VAL A 346 1.22 -28.06 30.24
CA VAL A 346 -0.21 -28.01 30.62
C VAL A 346 -0.76 -26.66 30.19
N LEU A 347 -1.63 -26.67 29.18
CA LEU A 347 -2.39 -25.51 28.71
C LEU A 347 -3.34 -25.03 29.81
N ARG A 348 -2.81 -24.18 30.69
CA ARG A 348 -3.49 -23.55 31.83
C ARG A 348 -4.71 -22.72 31.40
N PRO A 349 -5.55 -22.28 32.35
CA PRO A 349 -6.56 -21.27 32.09
C PRO A 349 -5.98 -20.00 31.45
N PHE A 350 -6.75 -19.37 30.58
CA PHE A 350 -6.49 -18.02 30.11
C PHE A 350 -6.52 -17.04 31.29
N GLY A 351 -5.37 -16.43 31.57
CA GLY A 351 -5.10 -15.78 32.85
C GLY A 351 -4.38 -14.44 32.77
N SER A 352 -3.92 -14.03 31.59
CA SER A 352 -3.42 -12.68 31.32
C SER A 352 -4.56 -11.75 30.96
N ASP A 353 -4.41 -10.46 31.25
CA ASP A 353 -5.35 -9.42 30.83
C ASP A 353 -5.54 -9.42 29.30
N PRO A 354 -6.77 -9.20 28.79
CA PRO A 354 -7.03 -9.21 27.37
C PRO A 354 -6.45 -7.98 26.67
N TYR A 355 -6.28 -8.11 25.36
CA TYR A 355 -5.89 -7.04 24.45
C TYR A 355 -6.85 -6.95 23.27
N TYR A 356 -6.90 -5.78 22.65
CA TYR A 356 -7.81 -5.48 21.56
C TYR A 356 -7.14 -5.78 20.22
N VAL A 357 -7.83 -6.50 19.35
CA VAL A 357 -7.35 -6.79 17.99
C VAL A 357 -8.37 -6.29 16.98
N ALA A 358 -7.91 -5.56 15.97
CA ALA A 358 -8.74 -5.20 14.82
C ALA A 358 -8.12 -5.75 13.54
N VAL A 359 -8.94 -6.35 12.68
CA VAL A 359 -8.53 -6.99 11.42
C VAL A 359 -9.17 -6.25 10.26
N THR A 360 -8.38 -5.68 9.35
CA THR A 360 -8.86 -5.04 8.10
C THR A 360 -7.79 -5.12 7.01
N PRO A 361 -8.16 -5.33 5.73
CA PRO A 361 -7.21 -5.27 4.62
C PRO A 361 -6.69 -3.85 4.33
N ASP A 362 -7.44 -2.81 4.72
CA ASP A 362 -7.02 -1.42 4.54
C ASP A 362 -6.00 -0.99 5.60
N GLU A 363 -4.85 -0.46 5.16
CA GLU A 363 -3.86 0.17 6.04
C GLU A 363 -3.70 1.68 5.77
N SER A 364 -4.43 2.25 4.81
CA SER A 364 -4.31 3.66 4.42
C SER A 364 -4.71 4.62 5.54
N PHE A 365 -5.69 4.23 6.38
CA PHE A 365 -6.06 4.97 7.59
C PHE A 365 -4.89 5.18 8.56
N ALA A 366 -3.89 4.30 8.56
CA ALA A 366 -2.74 4.35 9.46
C ALA A 366 -1.61 5.27 8.97
N LEU A 367 -1.67 5.74 7.71
CA LEU A 367 -0.72 6.72 7.17
C LEU A 367 -1.05 8.17 7.58
N ASP A 368 -2.26 8.40 8.11
CA ASP A 368 -2.76 9.70 8.54
C ASP A 368 -3.05 9.67 10.05
N ALA A 369 -2.48 10.62 10.78
CA ALA A 369 -2.56 10.68 12.23
C ALA A 369 -3.98 10.93 12.77
N ALA A 370 -4.81 11.69 12.04
CA ALA A 370 -6.19 11.93 12.42
C ALA A 370 -7.06 10.70 12.14
N LYS A 371 -6.96 10.12 10.94
CA LYS A 371 -7.72 8.92 10.56
C LYS A 371 -7.38 7.69 11.41
N TYR A 372 -6.12 7.56 11.86
CA TYR A 372 -5.74 6.54 12.82
C TYR A 372 -6.38 6.78 14.20
N LYS A 373 -6.41 8.03 14.67
CA LYS A 373 -7.09 8.37 15.92
C LYS A 373 -8.58 8.04 15.86
N GLU A 374 -9.27 8.44 14.79
CA GLU A 374 -10.68 8.11 14.59
C GLU A 374 -10.91 6.59 14.60
N ALA A 375 -10.12 5.81 13.84
CA ALA A 375 -10.23 4.36 13.83
C ALA A 375 -10.03 3.73 15.22
N ALA A 376 -9.04 4.18 15.98
CA ALA A 376 -8.78 3.67 17.33
C ALA A 376 -9.94 4.01 18.30
N LEU A 377 -10.54 5.19 18.17
CA LEU A 377 -11.71 5.59 18.96
C LEU A 377 -12.95 4.75 18.61
N GLU A 378 -13.26 4.55 17.33
CA GLU A 378 -14.38 3.70 16.89
C GLU A 378 -14.23 2.24 17.37
N ILE A 379 -13.02 1.70 17.31
CA ILE A 379 -12.68 0.37 17.87
C ILE A 379 -12.95 0.35 19.38
N PHE A 380 -12.51 1.38 20.12
CA PHE A 380 -12.67 1.40 21.58
C PHE A 380 -14.10 1.63 22.05
N ASP A 381 -14.88 2.50 21.40
CA ASP A 381 -16.29 2.70 21.77
C ASP A 381 -17.15 1.47 21.45
N LEU A 382 -16.84 0.70 20.39
CA LEU A 382 -17.44 -0.62 20.17
C LEU A 382 -17.11 -1.60 21.31
N ILE A 383 -15.85 -1.69 21.74
CA ILE A 383 -15.41 -2.56 22.84
C ILE A 383 -16.08 -2.15 24.16
N LYS A 384 -16.09 -0.86 24.48
CA LYS A 384 -16.73 -0.29 25.67
C LYS A 384 -18.23 -0.54 25.73
N THR A 385 -18.92 -0.52 24.58
CA THR A 385 -20.36 -0.81 24.47
C THR A 385 -20.68 -2.30 24.69
N THR A 386 -19.83 -3.19 24.21
CA THR A 386 -20.08 -4.65 24.13
C THR A 386 -19.36 -5.48 25.19
N SER A 387 -18.33 -4.91 25.82
CA SER A 387 -17.38 -5.56 26.72
C SER A 387 -16.90 -4.56 27.81
N PRO A 388 -17.81 -3.89 28.54
CA PRO A 388 -17.46 -2.76 29.42
C PRO A 388 -16.49 -3.12 30.56
N THR A 389 -16.42 -4.40 30.95
CA THR A 389 -15.48 -4.92 31.96
C THR A 389 -14.04 -5.05 31.46
N THR A 390 -13.78 -4.79 30.18
CA THR A 390 -12.43 -4.77 29.59
C THR A 390 -12.22 -3.42 28.90
N THR A 391 -12.16 -2.37 29.72
CA THR A 391 -12.00 -0.98 29.27
C THR A 391 -10.76 -0.28 29.80
N ASP A 392 -9.95 -0.94 30.64
CA ASP A 392 -8.63 -0.46 31.08
C ASP A 392 -7.62 -0.33 29.91
N VAL A 393 -6.46 0.28 30.19
CA VAL A 393 -5.42 0.60 29.17
C VAL A 393 -4.63 -0.64 28.70
N ALA A 394 -5.26 -1.43 27.85
CA ALA A 394 -4.68 -2.60 27.19
C ALA A 394 -3.91 -2.23 25.91
N ASN A 395 -3.31 -3.23 25.26
CA ASN A 395 -2.73 -3.07 23.92
C ASN A 395 -3.85 -3.06 22.87
N LEU A 396 -3.69 -2.21 21.84
CA LEU A 396 -4.44 -2.27 20.59
C LEU A 396 -3.49 -2.73 19.47
N LEU A 397 -3.83 -3.83 18.82
CA LEU A 397 -3.08 -4.40 17.69
C LEU A 397 -3.99 -4.41 16.46
N ILE A 398 -3.66 -3.62 15.43
CA ILE A 398 -4.38 -3.63 14.15
C ILE A 398 -3.55 -4.41 13.13
N VAL A 399 -4.18 -5.35 12.44
CA VAL A 399 -3.56 -6.33 11.54
C VAL A 399 -4.38 -6.52 10.26
N LYS A 400 -3.75 -7.09 9.23
CA LYS A 400 -4.40 -7.44 7.95
C LYS A 400 -5.15 -8.77 7.99
N ASP A 401 -4.68 -9.70 8.82
CA ASP A 401 -5.27 -11.02 9.01
C ASP A 401 -5.22 -11.43 10.48
N ILE A 402 -6.23 -12.17 10.95
CA ILE A 402 -6.33 -12.57 12.37
C ILE A 402 -5.19 -13.50 12.80
N SER A 403 -4.61 -14.30 11.90
CA SER A 403 -3.46 -15.16 12.24
C SER A 403 -2.24 -14.36 12.70
N ALA A 404 -2.13 -13.08 12.36
CA ALA A 404 -1.01 -12.22 12.75
C ALA A 404 -0.84 -12.09 14.28
N ILE A 405 -1.85 -12.40 15.10
CA ILE A 405 -1.73 -12.43 16.57
C ILE A 405 -0.73 -13.51 17.05
N THR A 406 -0.61 -14.63 16.32
CA THR A 406 0.30 -15.74 16.65
C THR A 406 1.76 -15.30 16.66
N ASN A 407 2.09 -14.28 15.88
CA ASN A 407 3.42 -13.70 15.83
C ASN A 407 3.65 -12.93 17.13
N ASN A 408 4.18 -13.64 18.14
CA ASN A 408 4.84 -13.10 19.33
C ASN A 408 5.42 -11.72 18.99
N MET A 409 5.00 -10.66 19.69
CA MET A 409 4.65 -9.31 19.16
C MET A 409 5.75 -8.55 18.36
N TRP A 410 6.93 -9.15 18.21
CA TRP A 410 8.15 -8.73 17.52
C TRP A 410 8.47 -9.56 16.26
N GLY A 411 7.67 -10.60 15.92
CA GLY A 411 7.78 -11.43 14.72
C GLY A 411 7.14 -10.81 13.48
N ASN A 412 6.96 -11.57 12.39
CA ASN A 412 6.57 -11.10 11.05
C ASN A 412 5.62 -9.88 11.00
N ASP A 413 6.16 -8.73 10.58
CA ASP A 413 5.47 -7.44 10.55
C ASP A 413 4.65 -7.18 9.28
N ALA A 414 4.75 -8.01 8.24
CA ALA A 414 4.07 -7.79 6.95
C ALA A 414 2.54 -7.77 7.08
N GLN A 415 2.00 -8.50 8.07
CA GLN A 415 0.56 -8.57 8.36
C GLN A 415 0.12 -7.63 9.50
N LYS A 416 1.02 -6.85 10.09
CA LYS A 416 0.69 -5.87 11.15
C LYS A 416 0.57 -4.48 10.57
N ILE A 417 -0.38 -3.68 11.05
CA ILE A 417 -0.64 -2.31 10.62
C ILE A 417 -0.15 -1.34 11.71
N THR A 418 -0.71 -1.43 12.92
CA THR A 418 -0.26 -0.65 14.09
C THR A 418 -0.29 -1.48 15.38
N ARG A 419 0.53 -1.11 16.37
CA ARG A 419 0.49 -1.60 17.75
C ARG A 419 0.65 -0.41 18.70
N ASN A 420 -0.37 -0.13 19.48
CA ASN A 420 -0.45 1.01 20.40
C ASN A 420 -1.16 0.56 21.70
N ARG A 421 -1.56 1.47 22.57
CA ARG A 421 -2.36 1.20 23.78
C ARG A 421 -3.54 2.15 23.85
N ILE A 422 -4.71 1.62 24.21
CA ILE A 422 -5.93 2.41 24.39
C ILE A 422 -6.69 1.92 25.60
N GLY A 423 -7.42 2.82 26.26
CA GLY A 423 -8.33 2.47 27.34
C GLY A 423 -8.53 3.61 28.33
N ILE A 424 -9.37 3.39 29.32
CA ILE A 424 -9.66 4.35 30.39
C ILE A 424 -8.63 4.19 31.50
N ASN A 425 -8.17 5.31 32.05
CA ASN A 425 -7.39 5.38 33.28
C ASN A 425 -7.95 6.50 34.20
N ARG A 426 -7.25 6.79 35.31
CA ARG A 426 -7.66 7.82 36.29
C ARG A 426 -7.75 9.26 35.74
N GLN A 427 -7.22 9.52 34.54
CA GLN A 427 -7.21 10.82 33.86
C GLN A 427 -8.19 10.87 32.67
N GLY A 428 -8.93 9.79 32.39
CA GLY A 428 -9.84 9.67 31.25
C GLY A 428 -9.35 8.67 30.21
N LEU A 429 -9.60 8.94 28.93
CA LEU A 429 -9.17 8.07 27.84
C LEU A 429 -7.68 8.26 27.52
N PHE A 430 -6.90 7.20 27.66
CA PHE A 430 -5.52 7.11 27.19
C PHE A 430 -5.50 6.65 25.73
N PHE A 431 -4.90 7.44 24.83
CA PHE A 431 -4.43 7.06 23.50
C PHE A 431 -3.59 8.21 22.90
N ASP A 432 -2.35 7.94 22.47
CA ASP A 432 -1.56 8.85 21.63
C ASP A 432 -1.15 8.13 20.35
N VAL A 433 -1.41 8.75 19.20
CA VAL A 433 -1.03 8.30 17.86
C VAL A 433 0.48 8.10 17.72
N ARG A 434 1.28 8.87 18.48
CA ARG A 434 2.74 8.86 18.46
C ARG A 434 3.35 7.68 19.22
N ASP A 435 2.59 7.08 20.13
CA ASP A 435 3.04 5.93 20.93
C ASP A 435 3.02 4.63 20.11
N GLY A 436 3.86 3.67 20.52
CA GLY A 436 3.85 2.32 19.97
C GLY A 436 4.60 2.18 18.64
N VAL A 437 4.01 1.47 17.67
CA VAL A 437 4.63 1.11 16.39
C VAL A 437 3.60 1.21 15.27
N ASN A 438 4.00 1.81 14.14
CA ASN A 438 3.19 1.91 12.93
C ASN A 438 3.98 1.34 11.74
N TRP A 439 3.63 0.13 11.32
CA TRP A 439 4.32 -0.59 10.26
C TRP A 439 3.87 -0.18 8.86
N ALA A 440 2.66 0.39 8.72
CA ALA A 440 2.21 0.97 7.46
C ALA A 440 3.08 2.18 7.07
N VAL A 441 3.33 3.09 8.02
CA VAL A 441 4.24 4.24 7.83
C VAL A 441 5.67 3.76 7.54
N GLN A 442 6.20 2.78 8.28
CA GLN A 442 7.54 2.24 8.01
C GLN A 442 7.68 1.63 6.60
N ARG A 443 6.65 0.92 6.11
CA ARG A 443 6.61 0.39 4.73
C ARG A 443 6.58 1.51 3.70
N GLU A 444 5.77 2.53 3.91
CA GLU A 444 5.66 3.67 2.98
C GLU A 444 6.96 4.49 2.94
N GLU A 445 7.59 4.76 4.10
CA GLU A 445 8.91 5.38 4.15
C GLU A 445 9.98 4.54 3.41
N GLN A 446 9.96 3.21 3.56
CA GLN A 446 10.87 2.33 2.81
C GLN A 446 10.61 2.42 1.30
N ARG A 447 9.33 2.40 0.87
CA ARG A 447 8.94 2.54 -0.54
C ARG A 447 9.39 3.88 -1.13
N VAL A 448 9.22 4.98 -0.41
CA VAL A 448 9.67 6.32 -0.82
C VAL A 448 11.21 6.41 -0.87
N ARG A 449 11.91 5.84 0.12
CA ARG A 449 13.39 5.76 0.14
C ARG A 449 13.93 4.93 -1.04
N GLU A 450 13.32 3.79 -1.34
CA GLU A 450 13.64 2.94 -2.50
C GLU A 450 13.40 3.66 -3.83
N ALA A 451 12.24 4.31 -3.99
CA ALA A 451 11.90 5.06 -5.20
C ALA A 451 12.90 6.21 -5.44
N ARG A 452 13.26 6.95 -4.38
CA ARG A 452 14.29 8.00 -4.44
C ARG A 452 15.67 7.44 -4.79
N ARG A 453 16.05 6.28 -4.24
CA ARG A 453 17.32 5.60 -4.58
C ARG A 453 17.37 5.25 -6.07
N ARG A 454 16.30 4.68 -6.63
CA ARG A 454 16.20 4.37 -8.08
C ARG A 454 16.25 5.63 -8.96
N GLN A 455 15.63 6.73 -8.53
CA GLN A 455 15.73 8.02 -9.22
C GLN A 455 17.18 8.55 -9.23
N GLN A 456 17.90 8.42 -8.11
CA GLN A 456 19.32 8.79 -8.01
C GLN A 456 20.22 7.90 -8.89
N GLU A 457 19.99 6.59 -8.87
CA GLU A 457 20.68 5.59 -9.70
C GLU A 457 20.50 5.92 -11.19
N LEU A 458 19.26 6.19 -11.64
CA LEU A 458 18.95 6.61 -13.01
C LEU A 458 19.61 7.94 -13.37
N ALA A 459 19.48 8.97 -12.53
CA ALA A 459 20.12 10.27 -12.79
C ALA A 459 21.64 10.13 -12.93
N SER A 460 22.30 9.36 -12.07
CA SER A 460 23.74 9.07 -12.15
C SER A 460 24.14 8.29 -13.41
N VAL A 461 23.27 7.43 -13.95
CA VAL A 461 23.47 6.81 -15.26
C VAL A 461 23.33 7.86 -16.37
N HIS A 462 22.26 8.64 -16.38
CA HIS A 462 21.99 9.63 -17.44
C HIS A 462 22.99 10.81 -17.45
N THR A 463 23.58 11.20 -16.32
CA THR A 463 24.72 12.14 -16.28
C THR A 463 25.93 11.57 -17.04
N ARG A 464 26.32 10.31 -16.76
CA ARG A 464 27.46 9.67 -17.46
C ARG A 464 27.19 9.45 -18.95
N VAL A 465 25.93 9.21 -19.33
CA VAL A 465 25.50 9.16 -20.73
C VAL A 465 25.70 10.51 -21.42
N LEU A 466 25.37 11.63 -20.76
CA LEU A 466 25.57 12.99 -21.31
C LEU A 466 27.06 13.36 -21.41
N GLU A 467 27.85 13.05 -20.38
CA GLU A 467 29.32 13.21 -20.41
C GLU A 467 29.93 12.42 -21.57
N ARG A 468 29.49 11.17 -21.76
CA ARG A 468 29.95 10.29 -22.84
C ARG A 468 29.48 10.74 -24.21
N TYR A 469 28.24 11.23 -24.32
CA TYR A 469 27.71 11.85 -25.54
C TYR A 469 28.58 13.04 -25.96
N GLN A 470 28.94 13.93 -25.03
CA GLN A 470 29.82 15.08 -25.33
C GLN A 470 31.20 14.63 -25.81
N GLN A 471 31.84 13.66 -25.13
CA GLN A 471 33.12 13.08 -25.57
C GLN A 471 33.05 12.49 -26.98
N LEU A 472 31.97 11.80 -27.32
CA LEU A 472 31.75 11.26 -28.66
C LEU A 472 31.60 12.41 -29.67
N GLN A 473 30.77 13.42 -29.38
CA GLN A 473 30.53 14.58 -30.24
C GLN A 473 31.82 15.35 -30.54
N ASP A 474 32.67 15.61 -29.54
CA ASP A 474 33.96 16.30 -29.71
C ASP A 474 34.93 15.46 -30.57
N GLY A 475 34.97 14.14 -30.33
CA GLY A 475 35.77 13.18 -31.09
C GLY A 475 35.32 12.98 -32.55
N MET A 476 34.07 13.29 -32.91
CA MET A 476 33.59 13.19 -34.30
C MET A 476 34.35 14.11 -35.28
N SER A 477 35.05 15.14 -34.77
CA SER A 477 35.85 16.06 -35.57
C SER A 477 36.94 15.37 -36.43
N GLU A 478 37.52 14.26 -35.96
CA GLU A 478 38.48 13.44 -36.72
C GLU A 478 37.83 12.64 -37.86
N PHE A 479 36.52 12.41 -37.78
CA PHE A 479 35.75 11.57 -38.71
C PHE A 479 34.98 12.36 -39.76
N LYS A 480 35.30 13.64 -39.96
CA LYS A 480 34.59 14.56 -40.85
C LYS A 480 34.38 14.00 -42.26
N GLY A 481 33.12 13.89 -42.69
CA GLY A 481 32.68 13.28 -43.95
C GLY A 481 32.47 11.75 -43.92
N ARG A 482 32.69 11.10 -42.77
CA ARG A 482 32.49 9.66 -42.50
C ARG A 482 31.89 9.41 -41.11
N GLU A 483 31.12 10.37 -40.60
CA GLU A 483 30.60 10.39 -39.24
C GLU A 483 29.71 9.17 -38.95
N THR A 484 28.82 8.81 -39.88
CA THR A 484 27.96 7.61 -39.79
C THR A 484 28.76 6.30 -39.83
N GLU A 485 29.82 6.23 -40.65
CA GLU A 485 30.70 5.06 -40.71
C GLU A 485 31.46 4.85 -39.39
N ALA A 486 31.84 5.94 -38.71
CA ALA A 486 32.51 5.90 -37.41
C ALA A 486 31.53 5.50 -36.28
N LEU A 487 30.33 6.10 -36.24
CA LEU A 487 29.28 5.71 -35.30
C LEU A 487 28.87 4.24 -35.45
N ALA A 488 28.82 3.72 -36.69
CA ALA A 488 28.60 2.29 -36.95
C ALA A 488 29.70 1.43 -36.34
N GLN A 489 30.97 1.75 -36.57
CA GLN A 489 32.11 1.03 -35.99
C GLN A 489 32.07 1.04 -34.45
N MET A 490 31.71 2.17 -33.83
CA MET A 490 31.55 2.29 -32.38
C MET A 490 30.36 1.45 -31.85
N ALA A 491 29.21 1.49 -32.53
CA ALA A 491 28.08 0.61 -32.27
C ALA A 491 28.42 -0.88 -32.50
N GLY A 492 29.48 -1.19 -33.25
CA GLY A 492 29.92 -2.56 -33.56
C GLY A 492 29.35 -3.11 -34.87
N ILE A 493 28.70 -2.26 -35.67
CA ILE A 493 28.28 -2.56 -37.04
C ILE A 493 29.52 -2.48 -37.93
N LYS A 494 29.83 -3.55 -38.65
CA LYS A 494 30.94 -3.58 -39.61
C LYS A 494 30.62 -2.71 -40.83
N VAL A 495 31.54 -1.85 -41.23
CA VAL A 495 31.40 -1.01 -42.45
C VAL A 495 32.52 -1.18 -43.47
N ARG A 496 33.53 -2.02 -43.14
CA ARG A 496 34.64 -2.43 -44.00
C ARG A 496 35.46 -3.54 -43.33
N PHE A 497 36.32 -4.18 -44.10
CA PHE A 497 37.44 -4.99 -43.59
C PHE A 497 38.71 -4.14 -43.56
N ALA A 498 39.70 -4.51 -42.75
CA ALA A 498 40.97 -3.78 -42.66
C ALA A 498 41.85 -3.98 -43.91
N SER A 499 41.67 -5.09 -44.63
CA SER A 499 42.32 -5.32 -45.93
C SER A 499 41.56 -6.35 -46.79
N PRO A 500 41.78 -6.38 -48.13
CA PRO A 500 41.29 -7.46 -48.98
C PRO A 500 41.82 -8.84 -48.58
N LEU A 501 43.01 -8.91 -47.97
CA LEU A 501 43.60 -10.16 -47.48
C LEU A 501 42.84 -10.69 -46.25
N GLU A 502 42.40 -9.81 -45.35
CA GLU A 502 41.50 -10.18 -44.24
C GLU A 502 40.18 -10.74 -44.79
N GLN A 503 39.64 -10.13 -45.86
CA GLN A 503 38.42 -10.60 -46.51
C GLN A 503 38.58 -11.96 -47.22
N GLN A 504 39.80 -12.36 -47.61
CA GLN A 504 40.07 -13.70 -48.15
C GLN A 504 40.36 -14.74 -47.05
N ASN A 505 40.52 -14.34 -45.78
CA ASN A 505 40.78 -15.26 -44.68
C ASN A 505 39.51 -16.07 -44.33
N PRO A 506 39.50 -17.42 -44.48
CA PRO A 506 38.33 -18.26 -44.19
C PRO A 506 37.80 -18.15 -42.76
N ALA A 507 38.63 -17.75 -41.79
CA ALA A 507 38.21 -17.54 -40.40
C ALA A 507 37.20 -16.40 -40.23
N THR A 508 37.16 -15.43 -41.16
CA THR A 508 36.20 -14.32 -41.12
C THR A 508 34.77 -14.72 -41.50
N SER A 509 34.61 -15.90 -42.11
CA SER A 509 33.30 -16.49 -42.45
C SER A 509 32.64 -17.19 -41.27
N ALA A 510 33.39 -17.50 -40.21
CA ALA A 510 32.91 -18.28 -39.06
C ALA A 510 32.02 -17.50 -38.08
N ARG A 511 31.65 -16.24 -38.40
CA ARG A 511 30.80 -15.38 -37.56
C ARG A 511 29.84 -14.57 -38.42
N VAL A 512 28.57 -14.60 -38.04
CA VAL A 512 27.57 -13.60 -38.44
C VAL A 512 27.74 -12.37 -37.54
N ALA A 513 27.66 -11.17 -38.12
CA ALA A 513 27.70 -9.91 -37.40
C ALA A 513 26.89 -8.83 -38.14
N PRO A 514 26.40 -7.78 -37.46
CA PRO A 514 25.74 -6.67 -38.13
C PRO A 514 26.73 -5.94 -39.05
N MET A 515 26.35 -5.71 -40.29
CA MET A 515 27.12 -4.99 -41.30
C MET A 515 26.23 -3.96 -42.01
N MET A 516 26.77 -2.78 -42.25
CA MET A 516 26.14 -1.78 -43.11
C MET A 516 26.36 -2.16 -44.58
N VAL A 517 25.28 -2.27 -45.35
CA VAL A 517 25.29 -2.69 -46.75
C VAL A 517 24.40 -1.74 -47.56
N HIS A 518 24.78 -1.42 -48.79
CA HIS A 518 23.95 -0.67 -49.75
C HIS A 518 23.68 -1.55 -50.97
N VAL A 519 22.39 -1.83 -51.21
CA VAL A 519 21.91 -2.67 -52.32
C VAL A 519 21.53 -1.76 -53.50
N THR A 520 22.11 -2.05 -54.67
CA THR A 520 21.96 -1.27 -55.91
C THR A 520 21.20 -2.02 -57.01
N GLY A 521 20.64 -3.19 -56.70
CA GLY A 521 19.74 -3.96 -57.58
C GLY A 521 19.86 -5.47 -57.39
N LYS A 522 18.99 -6.25 -58.05
CA LYS A 522 19.05 -7.72 -58.09
C LYS A 522 19.71 -8.19 -59.40
N GLN A 523 20.65 -9.12 -59.32
CA GLN A 523 21.42 -9.65 -60.45
C GLN A 523 21.43 -11.19 -60.40
N GLY A 524 20.36 -11.80 -60.94
CA GLY A 524 20.15 -13.25 -60.83
C GLY A 524 19.98 -13.68 -59.37
N ASP A 525 20.81 -14.63 -58.93
CA ASP A 525 20.74 -15.25 -57.59
C ASP A 525 21.40 -14.42 -56.47
N PHE A 526 21.86 -13.20 -56.77
CA PHE A 526 22.45 -12.30 -55.79
C PHE A 526 22.01 -10.84 -55.96
N TYR A 527 22.18 -10.05 -54.91
CA TYR A 527 22.00 -8.61 -54.90
C TYR A 527 23.32 -7.91 -55.17
N ALA A 528 23.31 -6.94 -56.07
CA ALA A 528 24.47 -6.08 -56.33
C ALA A 528 24.62 -5.08 -55.19
N ILE A 529 25.85 -4.90 -54.71
CA ILE A 529 26.17 -3.94 -53.65
C ILE A 529 27.38 -3.09 -54.04
N ASP A 530 27.45 -1.85 -53.56
CA ASP A 530 28.62 -0.98 -53.68
C ASP A 530 29.26 -0.61 -52.33
N PHE A 531 28.50 -0.68 -51.23
CA PHE A 531 28.96 -0.57 -49.85
C PHE A 531 28.76 -1.89 -49.09
N PRO A 532 29.72 -2.37 -48.27
CA PRO A 532 31.00 -1.73 -47.88
C PRO A 532 32.09 -1.78 -48.96
N SER A 533 31.80 -2.46 -50.07
CA SER A 533 32.69 -2.68 -51.21
C SER A 533 31.87 -3.16 -52.40
N LYS A 534 32.21 -2.77 -53.63
CA LYS A 534 31.59 -3.32 -54.84
C LYS A 534 31.66 -4.85 -54.85
N GLY A 535 30.50 -5.50 -54.95
CA GLY A 535 30.39 -6.92 -54.66
C GLY A 535 28.97 -7.47 -54.74
N ARG A 536 28.74 -8.59 -54.06
CA ARG A 536 27.52 -9.38 -54.06
C ARG A 536 27.00 -9.59 -52.63
N LEU A 537 25.70 -9.44 -52.41
CA LEU A 537 25.00 -9.89 -51.21
C LEU A 537 24.12 -11.08 -51.60
N VAL A 538 24.31 -12.22 -50.94
CA VAL A 538 23.48 -13.42 -51.08
C VAL A 538 22.53 -13.46 -49.89
N ALA A 539 21.24 -13.55 -50.15
CA ALA A 539 20.19 -13.65 -49.13
C ALA A 539 19.12 -14.63 -49.61
N ASP A 540 18.45 -15.29 -48.67
CA ASP A 540 17.29 -16.13 -48.98
C ASP A 540 16.00 -15.27 -48.97
N GLU A 541 16.02 -14.13 -48.28
CA GLU A 541 14.97 -13.11 -48.25
C GLU A 541 15.14 -12.05 -49.36
N GLU A 542 14.04 -11.39 -49.77
CA GLU A 542 14.12 -10.35 -50.79
C GLU A 542 14.52 -8.98 -50.22
N TYR A 543 15.61 -8.43 -50.77
CA TYR A 543 16.05 -7.04 -50.55
C TYR A 543 15.57 -6.14 -51.69
N SER A 544 15.15 -4.91 -51.37
CA SER A 544 14.97 -3.83 -52.34
C SER A 544 16.26 -3.01 -52.48
N GLU A 545 16.30 -2.07 -53.43
CA GLU A 545 17.37 -1.07 -53.47
C GLU A 545 17.32 -0.17 -52.22
N GLY A 546 18.49 0.19 -51.68
CA GLY A 546 18.61 1.01 -50.48
C GLY A 546 19.67 0.54 -49.46
N TRP A 547 19.71 1.21 -48.32
CA TRP A 547 20.66 0.95 -47.23
C TRP A 547 20.08 -0.01 -46.18
N TYR A 548 20.93 -0.87 -45.61
CA TYR A 548 20.57 -1.86 -44.61
C TYR A 548 21.64 -2.02 -43.53
N VAL A 549 21.22 -2.31 -42.29
CA VAL A 549 22.08 -2.94 -41.27
C VAL A 549 21.70 -4.42 -41.18
N ALA A 550 22.33 -5.25 -42.01
CA ALA A 550 22.01 -6.67 -42.14
C ALA A 550 22.91 -7.53 -41.24
N GLN A 551 22.39 -8.65 -40.74
CA GLN A 551 23.23 -9.67 -40.10
C GLN A 551 23.89 -10.52 -41.19
N VAL A 552 25.22 -10.43 -41.35
CA VAL A 552 25.93 -11.11 -42.44
C VAL A 552 27.17 -11.86 -41.97
N ALA A 553 27.53 -12.92 -42.69
CA ALA A 553 28.88 -13.51 -42.65
C ALA A 553 29.65 -13.18 -43.93
N ASN A 554 30.98 -13.15 -43.85
CA ASN A 554 31.82 -13.05 -45.04
C ASN A 554 31.77 -14.36 -45.84
N ALA A 555 31.45 -14.29 -47.13
CA ALA A 555 31.38 -15.46 -48.01
C ALA A 555 32.44 -15.46 -49.12
N THR A 556 33.17 -14.34 -49.31
CA THR A 556 34.24 -14.18 -50.31
C THR A 556 35.24 -15.36 -50.41
N PRO A 557 35.69 -16.00 -49.31
CA PRO A 557 36.64 -17.12 -49.40
C PRO A 557 36.09 -18.40 -50.05
N TYR A 558 34.76 -18.50 -50.24
CA TYR A 558 34.07 -19.72 -50.68
C TYR A 558 33.28 -19.57 -51.99
N TYR A 559 33.21 -18.37 -52.56
CA TYR A 559 32.47 -18.11 -53.81
C TYR A 559 33.40 -18.08 -55.03
N PRO A 560 32.91 -18.43 -56.24
CA PRO A 560 33.74 -18.44 -57.45
C PRO A 560 34.34 -17.07 -57.79
N LEU A 561 35.56 -17.10 -58.34
CA LEU A 561 36.22 -15.94 -58.92
C LEU A 561 35.47 -15.44 -60.17
N ASP A 562 35.50 -14.14 -60.40
CA ASP A 562 34.92 -13.44 -61.55
C ASP A 562 36.07 -12.80 -62.34
N ASP A 563 36.22 -13.13 -63.63
CA ASP A 563 37.42 -12.81 -64.45
C ASP A 563 38.77 -13.06 -63.73
N GLY A 564 38.84 -14.16 -62.96
CA GLY A 564 40.02 -14.55 -62.18
C GLY A 564 40.28 -13.70 -60.92
N ARG A 565 39.32 -12.86 -60.50
CA ARG A 565 39.40 -12.00 -59.32
C ARG A 565 38.38 -12.41 -58.26
N ALA A 566 38.74 -12.30 -56.99
CA ALA A 566 37.80 -12.53 -55.89
C ALA A 566 36.84 -11.34 -55.77
N VAL A 567 35.54 -11.58 -55.95
CA VAL A 567 34.51 -10.56 -55.77
C VAL A 567 34.03 -10.56 -54.32
N PRO A 568 34.07 -9.41 -53.60
CA PRO A 568 33.48 -9.27 -52.28
C PRO A 568 32.07 -9.85 -52.22
N THR A 569 31.89 -10.93 -51.45
CA THR A 569 30.61 -11.64 -51.34
C THR A 569 30.26 -11.81 -49.88
N TYR A 570 29.06 -11.39 -49.48
CA TYR A 570 28.55 -11.54 -48.12
C TYR A 570 27.25 -12.35 -48.17
N ARG A 571 27.00 -13.19 -47.16
CA ARG A 571 25.71 -13.87 -47.00
C ARG A 571 24.95 -13.27 -45.82
N ALA A 572 23.73 -12.79 -46.07
CA ALA A 572 22.78 -12.36 -45.06
C ALA A 572 22.14 -13.56 -44.34
N TYR A 573 21.71 -13.33 -43.10
CA TYR A 573 20.99 -14.25 -42.24
C TYR A 573 20.02 -13.44 -41.36
N ASN A 574 18.89 -13.00 -41.90
CA ASN A 574 17.95 -12.18 -41.13
C ASN A 574 17.00 -13.07 -40.31
N ALA A 575 16.28 -12.42 -39.39
CA ALA A 575 15.22 -13.03 -38.58
C ALA A 575 13.87 -12.35 -38.92
N GLY A 576 13.52 -12.32 -40.20
CA GLY A 576 12.36 -11.61 -40.75
C GLY A 576 12.69 -10.85 -42.04
N GLU A 577 11.71 -10.13 -42.57
CA GLU A 577 11.87 -9.35 -43.82
C GLU A 577 12.96 -8.25 -43.68
N PRO A 578 13.82 -8.04 -44.69
CA PRO A 578 14.87 -7.02 -44.64
C PRO A 578 14.28 -5.59 -44.59
N GLN A 579 14.41 -4.92 -43.44
CA GLN A 579 13.98 -3.53 -43.33
C GLN A 579 15.04 -2.56 -43.85
N ALA A 580 14.70 -1.82 -44.91
CA ALA A 580 15.53 -0.74 -45.43
C ALA A 580 15.59 0.45 -44.45
N CYS A 581 16.78 1.01 -44.30
CA CYS A 581 17.02 2.23 -43.53
C CYS A 581 16.37 3.44 -44.20
N LYS A 582 15.87 4.40 -43.40
CA LYS A 582 15.15 5.59 -43.89
C LYS A 582 16.09 6.70 -44.35
N GLN A 583 17.39 6.61 -44.01
CA GLN A 583 18.40 7.61 -44.36
C GLN A 583 19.64 6.96 -45.00
N ASP A 584 20.35 7.77 -45.78
CA ASP A 584 21.64 7.41 -46.38
C ASP A 584 22.63 6.92 -45.30
N LYS A 585 23.41 5.88 -45.62
CA LYS A 585 24.32 5.19 -44.68
C LYS A 585 23.66 4.73 -43.37
N CYS A 586 22.34 4.47 -43.38
CA CYS A 586 21.56 4.10 -42.20
C CYS A 586 21.67 5.08 -41.02
N ALA A 587 21.80 6.39 -41.28
CA ALA A 587 21.93 7.41 -40.24
C ALA A 587 20.76 7.43 -39.22
N ASP A 588 19.60 6.87 -39.58
CA ASP A 588 18.43 6.69 -38.69
C ASP A 588 18.54 5.51 -37.70
N LEU A 589 19.43 4.55 -37.96
CA LEU A 589 19.76 3.44 -37.04
C LEU A 589 21.14 3.59 -36.39
N VAL A 590 22.02 4.40 -37.00
CA VAL A 590 23.43 4.57 -36.63
C VAL A 590 23.64 5.93 -35.97
N SER A 591 22.96 6.12 -34.85
CA SER A 591 23.01 7.36 -34.05
C SER A 591 23.98 7.25 -32.86
N PHE A 592 24.27 8.38 -32.19
CA PHE A 592 24.92 8.35 -30.88
C PHE A 592 24.15 7.49 -29.86
N GLY A 593 22.81 7.46 -29.96
CA GLY A 593 21.96 6.60 -29.14
C GLY A 593 22.29 5.11 -29.31
N ALA A 594 22.54 4.64 -30.54
CA ALA A 594 22.95 3.26 -30.79
C ALA A 594 24.33 2.91 -30.19
N VAL A 595 25.27 3.87 -30.13
CA VAL A 595 26.56 3.70 -29.45
C VAL A 595 26.37 3.66 -27.92
N LEU A 596 25.59 4.60 -27.39
CA LEU A 596 25.35 4.74 -25.95
C LEU A 596 24.49 3.59 -25.38
N ALA A 597 23.55 3.04 -26.14
CA ALA A 597 22.77 1.85 -25.77
C ALA A 597 23.67 0.64 -25.48
N LYS A 598 24.75 0.48 -26.24
CA LYS A 598 25.73 -0.60 -26.08
C LYS A 598 26.67 -0.38 -24.90
N GLU A 599 27.04 0.86 -24.60
CA GLU A 599 27.88 1.21 -23.44
C GLU A 599 27.06 1.25 -22.13
N PHE A 600 25.77 1.56 -22.21
CA PHE A 600 24.84 1.71 -21.07
C PHE A 600 23.55 0.88 -21.25
N PRO A 601 23.62 -0.47 -21.33
CA PRO A 601 22.47 -1.32 -21.71
C PRO A 601 21.28 -1.25 -20.74
N ASN A 602 21.49 -0.84 -19.48
CA ASN A 602 20.44 -0.71 -18.47
C ASN A 602 19.84 0.72 -18.40
N ALA A 603 20.21 1.64 -19.29
CA ALA A 603 19.79 3.04 -19.26
C ALA A 603 18.48 3.34 -20.03
N GLY A 604 17.86 2.34 -20.65
CA GLY A 604 16.67 2.55 -21.50
C GLY A 604 16.96 3.40 -22.75
N ILE A 605 18.18 3.30 -23.29
CA ILE A 605 18.66 4.03 -24.46
C ILE A 605 18.54 3.13 -25.69
N ASP A 606 18.09 3.70 -26.81
CA ASP A 606 18.06 3.06 -28.12
C ASP A 606 18.51 4.03 -29.23
N PHE A 607 18.31 3.67 -30.49
CA PHE A 607 18.66 4.50 -31.65
C PHE A 607 17.89 5.83 -31.73
N SER A 608 16.73 5.94 -31.09
CA SER A 608 15.85 7.13 -31.06
C SER A 608 16.17 8.11 -29.91
N TRP A 609 17.07 7.74 -29.00
CA TRP A 609 17.51 8.58 -27.88
C TRP A 609 18.09 9.93 -28.35
N THR A 610 17.80 10.98 -27.58
CA THR A 610 18.40 12.31 -27.72
C THR A 610 18.91 12.84 -26.37
N PRO A 611 19.84 13.80 -26.33
CA PRO A 611 20.37 14.35 -25.08
C PRO A 611 19.28 14.87 -24.11
N GLU A 612 18.19 15.43 -24.64
CA GLU A 612 17.05 15.93 -23.86
C GLU A 612 16.39 14.82 -23.02
N VAL A 613 16.40 13.58 -23.50
CA VAL A 613 15.86 12.41 -22.76
C VAL A 613 16.69 12.18 -21.49
N SER A 614 18.02 12.12 -21.61
CA SER A 614 18.91 11.99 -20.44
C SER A 614 18.86 13.22 -19.54
N GLN A 615 18.81 14.42 -20.12
CA GLN A 615 18.76 15.68 -19.36
C GLN A 615 17.48 15.76 -18.53
N LYS A 616 16.37 15.19 -18.99
CA LYS A 616 15.13 15.10 -18.20
C LYS A 616 15.35 14.33 -16.89
N TYR A 617 15.96 13.14 -16.92
CA TYR A 617 16.20 12.36 -15.69
C TYR A 617 17.09 13.11 -14.68
N VAL A 618 18.09 13.85 -15.16
CA VAL A 618 18.95 14.69 -14.32
C VAL A 618 18.17 15.87 -13.73
N ASN A 619 17.34 16.53 -14.53
CA ASN A 619 16.49 17.65 -14.10
C ASN A 619 15.42 17.21 -13.09
N ASP A 620 14.73 16.09 -13.35
CA ASP A 620 13.69 15.54 -12.48
C ASP A 620 14.26 15.15 -11.10
N TRP A 621 15.47 14.56 -11.07
CA TRP A 621 16.21 14.31 -9.83
C TRP A 621 16.60 15.61 -9.11
N ASN A 622 17.20 16.57 -9.82
CA ASN A 622 17.64 17.83 -9.22
C ASN A 622 16.45 18.58 -8.59
N ASN A 623 15.33 18.70 -9.31
CA ASN A 623 14.09 19.29 -8.83
C ASN A 623 13.54 18.55 -7.60
N ALA A 624 13.49 17.21 -7.63
CA ALA A 624 13.02 16.39 -6.50
C ALA A 624 13.94 16.48 -5.27
N SER A 625 15.24 16.72 -5.46
CA SER A 625 16.22 16.93 -4.38
C SER A 625 16.12 18.33 -3.76
N ALA A 626 15.83 19.36 -4.57
CA ALA A 626 15.68 20.74 -4.12
C ALA A 626 14.42 20.97 -3.27
N MET A 627 13.38 20.14 -3.44
CA MET A 627 12.15 20.17 -2.62
C MET A 627 12.33 19.53 -1.21
N VAL A 628 13.55 19.19 -0.81
CA VAL A 628 13.88 18.49 0.45
C VAL A 628 14.87 19.30 1.31
N GLN A 629 15.29 20.48 0.83
CA GLN A 629 16.11 21.47 1.56
C GLN A 629 15.24 22.61 2.09
#